data_AF-A0A7L2Z8Z5-F1
#
_entry.id   AF-A0A7L2Z8Z5-F1
#
_cell.length_a   1.000
_cell.length_b   1.000
_cell.length_c   1.000
_cell.angle_alpha   90.00
_cell.angle_beta   90.00
_cell.angle_gamma   90.00
#
_symmetry.space_group_name_H-M   'P 1'
#
loop_
_entity.id
_entity.type
_entity.pdbx_description
1 polymer ?
#
loop_
_entity_poly.entity_id
_entity_poly.type
_entity_poly.pdbx_seq_one_letter_code
_entity_poly.pdbx_strand_id
1 'polypeptide(L)'
;DVTCDEWSFYLLPLDEDIISMELPEFFRDYFLEGDHRWINSIARALQLLNSLYGPFGKAYGIGRCAKMSYELWRDLEEESEGDSQGRKPEIGNIFLMDRDTDYVTALCSQMVYEGLVDDTFRIKCGSVDFGPDVTSSDKSIKVLLNAQDKVFSQIRNEHFSSVFGFLSQKSRNLQAQYDRRRGMDIKQMKNFVSQELKGLKQEHRLLSLHIGACESIMKKKTKQDFQEMIKAEHCECCHPSQTSLPHPLL
;
A
#
# COMPACT_ATOMS: atom_id res chain seq x y z
N ASP A 1 -17.94 -33.93 -21.26
CA ASP A 1 -16.62 -33.94 -20.62
C ASP A 1 -16.37 -32.63 -19.90
N VAL A 2 -15.78 -32.70 -18.72
CA VAL A 2 -15.35 -31.53 -17.93
C VAL A 2 -13.84 -31.59 -17.85
N THR A 3 -13.16 -30.54 -18.29
CA THR A 3 -11.72 -30.35 -18.09
C THR A 3 -11.50 -29.49 -16.85
N CYS A 4 -10.51 -29.86 -16.04
CA CYS A 4 -10.12 -29.14 -14.84
C CYS A 4 -8.67 -28.69 -15.03
N ASP A 5 -8.44 -27.37 -14.94
CA ASP A 5 -7.13 -26.74 -15.04
C ASP A 5 -6.85 -25.97 -13.75
N GLU A 6 -5.57 -25.85 -13.39
CA GLU A 6 -5.12 -25.10 -12.21
C GLU A 6 -4.39 -23.84 -12.65
N TRP A 7 -4.81 -22.68 -12.11
CA TRP A 7 -4.12 -21.42 -12.32
C TRP A 7 -3.29 -21.06 -11.09
N SER A 8 -1.98 -21.20 -11.21
CA SER A 8 -1.00 -20.84 -10.18
C SER A 8 -0.85 -19.32 -10.06
N PHE A 9 -1.75 -18.68 -9.33
CA PHE A 9 -1.79 -17.23 -9.12
C PHE A 9 -1.42 -16.86 -7.69
N TYR A 10 -0.18 -16.40 -7.47
CA TYR A 10 0.35 -16.14 -6.13
C TYR A 10 0.61 -14.66 -5.82
N LEU A 11 1.06 -13.88 -6.80
CA LEU A 11 1.52 -12.51 -6.58
C LEU A 11 0.82 -11.53 -7.54
N LEU A 12 0.26 -10.47 -6.94
CA LEU A 12 -0.35 -9.34 -7.61
C LEU A 12 0.59 -8.12 -7.51
N PRO A 13 1.08 -7.56 -8.63
CA PRO A 13 1.80 -6.29 -8.61
C PRO A 13 0.82 -5.15 -8.39
N LEU A 14 0.83 -4.56 -7.19
CA LEU A 14 -0.04 -3.43 -6.83
C LEU A 14 0.57 -2.08 -7.22
N ASP A 15 1.89 -1.96 -7.11
CA ASP A 15 2.66 -0.77 -7.50
C ASP A 15 4.07 -1.16 -7.96
N GLU A 16 4.91 -0.19 -8.31
CA GLU A 16 6.28 -0.42 -8.80
C GLU A 16 7.17 -1.17 -7.80
N ASP A 17 6.91 -1.03 -6.50
CA ASP A 17 7.67 -1.59 -5.39
C ASP A 17 6.81 -2.45 -4.43
N ILE A 18 5.57 -2.78 -4.82
CA ILE A 18 4.63 -3.53 -3.98
C ILE A 18 4.04 -4.71 -4.75
N ILE A 19 4.29 -5.91 -4.24
CA ILE A 19 3.64 -7.16 -4.63
C ILE A 19 2.89 -7.73 -3.43
N SER A 20 1.66 -8.19 -3.65
CA SER A 20 0.79 -8.73 -2.60
C SER A 20 0.22 -10.08 -3.01
N MET A 21 -0.01 -10.96 -2.04
CA MET A 21 -0.79 -12.18 -2.26
C MET A 21 -2.31 -11.95 -2.12
N GLU A 22 -2.73 -10.78 -1.63
CA GLU A 22 -4.12 -10.42 -1.35
C GLU A 22 -4.91 -11.51 -0.59
N LEU A 23 -4.34 -12.01 0.51
CA LEU A 23 -4.93 -13.02 1.39
C LEU A 23 -5.46 -12.38 2.68
N PRO A 24 -6.66 -11.76 2.69
CA PRO A 24 -7.18 -11.04 3.87
C PRO A 24 -7.40 -11.95 5.09
N GLU A 25 -7.61 -13.25 4.85
CA GLU A 25 -7.87 -14.24 5.90
C GLU A 25 -6.58 -14.77 6.55
N PHE A 26 -5.42 -14.57 5.90
CA PHE A 26 -4.13 -15.11 6.34
C PHE A 26 -3.84 -14.81 7.80
N PHE A 27 -4.06 -13.57 8.22
CA PHE A 27 -3.76 -13.15 9.60
C PHE A 27 -4.57 -13.96 10.61
N ARG A 28 -5.89 -14.09 10.41
CA ARG A 28 -6.76 -14.85 11.29
C ARG A 28 -6.37 -16.32 11.29
N ASP A 29 -6.32 -16.91 10.10
CA ASP A 29 -6.12 -18.34 9.93
C ASP A 29 -4.78 -18.76 10.57
N TYR A 30 -3.68 -18.05 10.27
CA TYR A 30 -2.36 -18.41 10.79
C TYR A 30 -2.16 -18.03 12.25
N PHE A 31 -2.34 -16.76 12.63
CA PHE A 31 -1.95 -16.25 13.95
C PHE A 31 -2.98 -16.50 15.05
N LEU A 32 -4.25 -16.73 14.70
CA LEU A 32 -5.33 -16.94 15.69
C LEU A 32 -5.79 -18.41 15.72
N GLU A 33 -5.96 -19.04 14.55
CA GLU A 33 -6.49 -20.40 14.45
C GLU A 33 -5.40 -21.48 14.39
N GLY A 34 -4.13 -21.08 14.18
CA GLY A 34 -3.01 -22.02 14.04
C GLY A 34 -3.07 -22.82 12.73
N ASP A 35 -3.76 -22.29 11.72
CA ASP A 35 -3.91 -22.91 10.42
C ASP A 35 -2.75 -22.55 9.51
N HIS A 36 -1.95 -23.57 9.18
CA HIS A 36 -0.75 -23.42 8.38
C HIS A 36 -0.98 -23.64 6.87
N ARG A 37 -2.23 -23.76 6.39
CA ARG A 37 -2.55 -24.01 4.97
C ARG A 37 -1.87 -23.03 4.01
N TRP A 38 -1.71 -21.77 4.42
CA TRP A 38 -1.11 -20.71 3.59
C TRP A 38 0.42 -20.80 3.43
N ILE A 39 1.11 -21.62 4.23
CA ILE A 39 2.58 -21.76 4.15
C ILE A 39 3.01 -22.25 2.76
N ASN A 40 2.25 -23.17 2.16
CA ASN A 40 2.52 -23.63 0.80
C ASN A 40 2.38 -22.51 -0.23
N SER A 41 1.35 -21.66 -0.12
CA SER A 41 1.16 -20.52 -1.01
C SER A 41 2.33 -19.53 -0.93
N ILE A 42 2.85 -19.26 0.27
CA ILE A 42 4.04 -18.40 0.45
C ILE A 42 5.28 -19.06 -0.18
N ALA A 43 5.52 -20.34 0.09
CA ALA A 43 6.66 -21.07 -0.47
C ALA A 43 6.62 -21.12 -2.01
N ARG A 44 5.43 -21.30 -2.59
CA ARG A 44 5.23 -21.25 -4.05
C ARG A 44 5.43 -19.85 -4.63
N ALA A 45 5.04 -18.80 -3.90
CA ALA A 45 5.33 -17.42 -4.29
C ALA A 45 6.85 -17.14 -4.29
N LEU A 46 7.57 -17.61 -3.28
CA LEU A 46 9.04 -17.54 -3.24
C LEU A 46 9.68 -18.31 -4.40
N GLN A 47 9.16 -19.50 -4.70
CA GLN A 47 9.62 -20.29 -5.84
C GLN A 47 9.38 -19.59 -7.18
N LEU A 48 8.25 -18.91 -7.33
CA LEU A 48 7.95 -18.09 -8.51
C LEU A 48 8.93 -16.91 -8.65
N LEU A 49 9.23 -16.20 -7.56
CA LEU A 49 10.21 -15.11 -7.59
C LEU A 49 11.61 -15.63 -7.96
N ASN A 50 12.01 -16.76 -7.38
CA ASN A 50 13.27 -17.42 -7.68
C ASN A 50 13.36 -17.86 -9.16
N SER A 51 12.30 -18.45 -9.73
CA SER A 51 12.31 -18.88 -11.14
C SER A 51 12.38 -17.71 -12.12
N LEU A 52 11.82 -16.55 -11.75
CA LEU A 52 11.85 -15.32 -12.56
C LEU A 52 13.21 -14.60 -12.46
N TYR A 53 13.75 -14.44 -11.25
CA TYR A 53 14.88 -13.55 -10.93
C TYR A 53 16.18 -14.28 -10.55
N GLY A 54 16.18 -15.61 -10.61
CA GLY A 54 17.28 -16.45 -10.14
C GLY A 54 17.28 -16.64 -8.60
N PRO A 55 18.22 -17.46 -8.09
CA PRO A 55 18.31 -17.76 -6.66
C PRO A 55 18.52 -16.50 -5.84
N PHE A 56 17.95 -16.44 -4.63
CA PHE A 56 18.25 -15.35 -3.71
C PHE A 56 19.70 -15.45 -3.20
N GLY A 57 20.39 -14.31 -3.07
CA GLY A 57 21.76 -14.31 -2.56
C GLY A 57 21.87 -14.74 -1.09
N LYS A 58 21.03 -14.17 -0.22
CA LYS A 58 20.89 -14.59 1.19
C LYS A 58 19.45 -14.42 1.68
N ALA A 59 19.06 -15.27 2.64
CA ALA A 59 17.78 -15.19 3.32
C ALA A 59 17.98 -14.93 4.82
N TYR A 60 17.18 -14.03 5.36
CA TYR A 60 17.07 -13.76 6.79
C TYR A 60 15.61 -13.84 7.19
N GLY A 61 15.31 -14.26 8.41
CA GLY A 61 13.94 -14.25 8.87
C GLY A 61 13.79 -14.20 10.38
N ILE A 62 12.64 -13.69 10.81
CA ILE A 62 12.22 -13.64 12.20
C ILE A 62 10.76 -14.06 12.31
N GLY A 63 10.51 -15.05 13.18
CA GLY A 63 9.19 -15.64 13.39
C GLY A 63 9.06 -17.08 12.90
N ARG A 64 7.96 -17.73 13.29
CA ARG A 64 7.68 -19.14 12.98
C ARG A 64 7.17 -19.32 11.56
N CYS A 65 6.31 -18.43 11.07
CA CYS A 65 5.81 -18.48 9.70
C CYS A 65 6.97 -18.31 8.71
N ALA A 66 7.81 -17.31 8.92
CA ALA A 66 9.03 -17.06 8.16
C ALA A 66 9.91 -18.31 8.06
N LYS A 67 10.15 -18.99 9.20
CA LYS A 67 10.95 -20.21 9.25
C LYS A 67 10.28 -21.35 8.45
N MET A 68 9.00 -21.61 8.68
CA MET A 68 8.27 -22.69 8.00
C MET A 68 8.18 -22.45 6.48
N SER A 69 7.91 -21.21 6.06
CA SER A 69 7.87 -20.83 4.65
C SER A 69 9.23 -20.98 3.98
N TYR A 70 10.31 -20.62 4.67
CA TYR A 70 11.67 -20.80 4.17
C TYR A 70 12.05 -22.28 4.02
N GLU A 71 11.79 -23.10 5.04
CA GLU A 71 12.08 -24.54 5.02
C GLU A 71 11.31 -25.23 3.89
N LEU A 72 10.00 -24.97 3.76
CA LEU A 72 9.21 -25.54 2.67
C LEU A 72 9.67 -25.06 1.29
N TRP A 73 10.04 -23.78 1.14
CA TRP A 73 10.58 -23.28 -0.12
C TRP A 73 11.91 -23.97 -0.48
N ARG A 74 12.78 -24.22 0.51
CA ARG A 74 14.03 -24.96 0.33
C ARG A 74 13.82 -26.38 -0.14
N ASP A 75 12.84 -27.09 0.44
CA ASP A 75 12.47 -28.44 0.01
C ASP A 75 11.97 -28.43 -1.45
N LEU A 76 11.11 -27.46 -1.80
CA LEU A 76 10.62 -27.30 -3.18
C LEU A 76 11.73 -26.98 -4.19
N GLU A 77 12.74 -26.21 -3.79
CA GLU A 77 13.91 -25.95 -4.63
C GLU A 77 14.73 -27.21 -4.88
N GLU A 78 14.96 -28.02 -3.85
CA GLU A 78 15.74 -29.26 -3.93
C GLU A 78 15.04 -30.31 -4.79
N GLU A 79 13.71 -30.36 -4.76
CA GLU A 79 12.91 -31.20 -5.65
C GLU A 79 12.88 -30.69 -7.10
N SER A 80 13.07 -29.38 -7.31
CA SER A 80 13.11 -28.79 -8.64
C SER A 80 14.49 -29.01 -9.30
N GLU A 81 14.71 -30.22 -9.82
CA GLU A 81 15.91 -30.53 -10.60
C GLU A 81 15.97 -29.65 -11.87
N GLY A 82 16.77 -28.58 -11.86
CA GLY A 82 17.49 -28.16 -13.08
C GLY A 82 17.24 -26.77 -13.69
N ASP A 83 16.40 -25.88 -13.15
CA ASP A 83 16.11 -24.61 -13.85
C ASP A 83 16.93 -23.38 -13.36
N SER A 84 17.58 -23.51 -12.20
CA SER A 84 18.31 -22.39 -11.54
C SER A 84 19.83 -22.45 -11.71
N GLN A 85 20.38 -23.55 -12.26
CA GLN A 85 21.83 -23.74 -12.31
C GLN A 85 22.51 -22.72 -13.25
N GLY A 86 23.28 -21.80 -12.66
CA GLY A 86 24.08 -20.81 -13.39
C GLY A 86 23.45 -19.43 -13.54
N ARG A 87 22.20 -19.22 -13.06
CA ARG A 87 21.57 -17.88 -13.05
C ARG A 87 22.14 -17.08 -11.88
N LYS A 88 22.53 -15.83 -12.16
CA LYS A 88 23.02 -14.91 -11.12
C LYS A 88 21.83 -14.37 -10.33
N PRO A 89 21.97 -14.16 -9.00
CA PRO A 89 20.93 -13.53 -8.19
C PRO A 89 20.68 -12.10 -8.67
N GLU A 90 19.48 -11.80 -9.17
CA GLU A 90 19.03 -10.41 -9.35
C GLU A 90 18.52 -9.83 -8.02
N ILE A 91 17.88 -10.69 -7.20
CA ILE A 91 17.46 -10.35 -5.84
C ILE A 91 18.57 -10.74 -4.87
N GLY A 92 19.23 -9.72 -4.29
CA GLY A 92 20.38 -9.91 -3.41
C GLY A 92 20.04 -10.57 -2.07
N ASN A 93 19.14 -9.96 -1.29
CA ASN A 93 18.75 -10.48 0.01
C ASN A 93 17.23 -10.50 0.13
N ILE A 94 16.70 -11.53 0.80
CA ILE A 94 15.31 -11.61 1.22
C ILE A 94 15.22 -11.57 2.74
N PHE A 95 14.25 -10.81 3.26
CA PHE A 95 13.93 -10.71 4.67
C PHE A 95 12.48 -11.17 4.88
N LEU A 96 12.30 -12.23 5.67
CA LEU A 96 11.00 -12.79 6.02
C LEU A 96 10.65 -12.36 7.45
N MET A 97 9.56 -11.62 7.63
CA MET A 97 9.20 -11.08 8.94
C MET A 97 7.76 -11.44 9.26
N ASP A 98 7.54 -12.12 10.39
CA ASP A 98 6.19 -12.38 10.87
C ASP A 98 5.57 -11.13 11.49
N ARG A 99 4.27 -10.93 11.27
CA ARG A 99 3.56 -9.78 11.83
C ARG A 99 3.52 -9.78 13.36
N ASP A 100 3.52 -10.96 13.99
CA ASP A 100 3.50 -11.13 15.45
C ASP A 100 4.78 -10.70 16.17
N THR A 101 5.83 -10.38 15.40
CA THR A 101 7.07 -9.80 15.94
C THR A 101 6.94 -8.32 16.26
N ASP A 102 5.92 -7.63 15.72
CA ASP A 102 5.64 -6.23 15.98
C ASP A 102 4.16 -5.93 15.72
N TYR A 103 3.28 -6.08 16.71
CA TYR A 103 1.89 -5.65 16.56
C TYR A 103 1.71 -4.14 16.70
N VAL A 104 2.64 -3.47 17.37
CA VAL A 104 2.54 -2.04 17.70
C VAL A 104 2.36 -1.21 16.44
N THR A 105 3.18 -1.44 15.42
CA THR A 105 3.09 -0.72 14.14
C THR A 105 1.73 -0.84 13.46
N ALA A 106 1.09 -2.01 13.52
CA ALA A 106 -0.21 -2.23 12.88
C ALA A 106 -1.41 -1.71 13.70
N LEU A 107 -1.21 -1.50 15.00
CA LEU A 107 -2.24 -1.00 15.92
C LEU A 107 -2.20 0.52 16.08
N CYS A 108 -1.06 1.16 15.83
CA CYS A 108 -0.94 2.61 15.84
C CYS A 108 -1.72 3.24 14.70
N SER A 109 -2.35 4.38 14.97
CA SER A 109 -3.05 5.16 13.98
C SER A 109 -2.07 5.69 12.92
N GLN A 110 -2.45 5.56 11.66
CA GLN A 110 -1.62 6.00 10.55
C GLN A 110 -1.66 7.53 10.41
N MET A 111 -0.52 8.16 10.11
CA MET A 111 -0.37 9.63 10.06
C MET A 111 0.05 10.17 8.68
N VAL A 112 0.33 9.30 7.74
CA VAL A 112 0.60 9.67 6.33
C VAL A 112 -0.70 9.68 5.52
N TYR A 113 -0.70 10.37 4.39
CA TYR A 113 -1.91 10.52 3.56
C TYR A 113 -2.54 9.19 3.15
N GLU A 114 -1.75 8.27 2.57
CA GLU A 114 -2.25 6.98 2.09
C GLU A 114 -2.85 6.15 3.23
N GLY A 115 -2.16 6.10 4.37
CA GLY A 115 -2.64 5.41 5.55
C GLY A 115 -3.96 5.98 6.09
N LEU A 116 -4.12 7.30 6.10
CA LEU A 116 -5.39 7.91 6.50
C LEU A 116 -6.51 7.72 5.47
N VAL A 117 -6.17 7.60 4.18
CA VAL A 117 -7.12 7.19 3.15
C VAL A 117 -7.59 5.76 3.40
N ASP A 118 -6.69 4.84 3.74
CA ASP A 118 -7.03 3.47 4.09
C ASP A 118 -7.90 3.39 5.36
N ASP A 119 -7.50 4.06 6.43
CA ASP A 119 -8.29 4.11 7.67
C ASP A 119 -9.71 4.66 7.47
N THR A 120 -9.89 5.58 6.52
CA THR A 120 -11.15 6.34 6.36
C THR A 120 -12.06 5.76 5.29
N PHE A 121 -11.50 5.24 4.20
CA PHE A 121 -12.23 4.80 3.01
C PHE A 121 -11.96 3.33 2.66
N ARG A 122 -10.91 2.75 3.23
CA ARG A 122 -10.40 1.41 2.98
C ARG A 122 -9.92 1.18 1.56
N ILE A 123 -8.63 0.93 1.42
CA ILE A 123 -7.98 0.53 0.19
C ILE A 123 -8.14 -0.99 0.04
N LYS A 124 -8.50 -1.44 -1.15
CA LYS A 124 -8.60 -2.86 -1.51
C LYS A 124 -7.96 -3.07 -2.87
N CYS A 125 -6.94 -3.93 -2.92
CA CYS A 125 -6.22 -4.24 -4.17
C CYS A 125 -5.74 -2.96 -4.87
N GLY A 126 -5.10 -2.06 -4.13
CA GLY A 126 -4.63 -0.76 -4.61
C GLY A 126 -5.72 0.23 -5.02
N SER A 127 -7.00 -0.06 -4.81
CA SER A 127 -8.12 0.80 -5.22
C SER A 127 -8.94 1.29 -4.04
N VAL A 128 -9.52 2.47 -4.18
CA VAL A 128 -10.44 3.08 -3.20
C VAL A 128 -11.73 3.51 -3.90
N ASP A 129 -12.87 3.34 -3.21
CA ASP A 129 -14.18 3.80 -3.67
C ASP A 129 -14.56 5.11 -2.95
N PHE A 130 -14.39 6.24 -3.63
CA PHE A 130 -14.76 7.54 -3.08
C PHE A 130 -16.24 7.83 -3.26
N GLY A 131 -16.96 7.96 -2.14
CA GLY A 131 -18.39 8.28 -2.11
C GLY A 131 -18.72 9.78 -2.20
N PRO A 132 -20.00 10.15 -2.01
CA PRO A 132 -20.48 11.53 -2.13
C PRO A 132 -19.74 12.55 -1.27
N ASP A 133 -19.25 12.14 -0.08
CA ASP A 133 -18.46 12.99 0.82
C ASP A 133 -17.16 13.51 0.20
N VAL A 134 -16.67 12.85 -0.85
CA VAL A 134 -15.44 13.21 -1.58
C VAL A 134 -15.76 13.72 -2.98
N THR A 135 -16.68 13.07 -3.68
CA THR A 135 -16.99 13.41 -5.08
C THR A 135 -17.90 14.63 -5.22
N SER A 136 -18.56 15.07 -4.15
CA SER A 136 -19.60 16.11 -4.18
C SER A 136 -20.72 15.80 -5.19
N SER A 137 -20.97 14.51 -5.44
CA SER A 137 -21.99 14.02 -6.36
C SER A 137 -22.60 12.73 -5.81
N ASP A 138 -23.82 12.38 -6.24
CA ASP A 138 -24.50 11.15 -5.80
C ASP A 138 -23.81 9.85 -6.28
N LYS A 139 -22.72 9.95 -7.05
CA LYS A 139 -22.00 8.81 -7.61
C LYS A 139 -20.70 8.58 -6.87
N SER A 140 -20.45 7.31 -6.54
CA SER A 140 -19.13 6.87 -6.12
C SER A 140 -18.20 6.75 -7.32
N ILE A 141 -16.92 7.01 -7.09
CA ILE A 141 -15.87 6.89 -8.10
C ILE A 141 -14.78 5.98 -7.55
N LYS A 142 -14.55 4.85 -8.24
CA LYS A 142 -13.41 3.98 -7.99
C LYS A 142 -12.15 4.62 -8.56
N VAL A 143 -11.10 4.69 -7.74
CA VAL A 143 -9.79 5.23 -8.11
C VAL A 143 -8.73 4.19 -7.78
N LEU A 144 -7.85 3.93 -8.74
CA LEU A 144 -6.62 3.16 -8.52
C LEU A 144 -5.56 4.11 -7.95
N LEU A 145 -5.00 3.76 -6.80
CA LEU A 145 -3.99 4.51 -6.08
C LEU A 145 -2.63 3.85 -6.33
N ASN A 146 -1.83 4.44 -7.22
CA ASN A 146 -0.47 3.96 -7.51
C ASN A 146 0.42 5.10 -8.05
N ALA A 147 1.68 4.80 -8.36
CA ALA A 147 2.65 5.79 -8.83
C ALA A 147 2.28 6.50 -10.16
N GLN A 148 1.33 5.98 -10.94
CA GLN A 148 0.91 6.60 -12.21
C GLN A 148 0.11 7.89 -11.99
N ASP A 149 -0.54 8.03 -10.83
CA ASP A 149 -1.13 9.29 -10.40
C ASP A 149 -0.03 10.21 -9.82
N LYS A 150 0.36 11.21 -10.61
CA LYS A 150 1.38 12.21 -10.25
C LYS A 150 1.02 13.08 -9.04
N VAL A 151 -0.26 13.20 -8.71
CA VAL A 151 -0.69 13.90 -7.49
C VAL A 151 -0.50 12.96 -6.30
N PHE A 152 -1.00 11.74 -6.41
CA PHE A 152 -0.90 10.74 -5.35
C PHE A 152 0.55 10.40 -4.99
N SER A 153 1.42 10.17 -5.97
CA SER A 153 2.83 9.82 -5.73
C SER A 153 3.60 10.88 -4.96
N GLN A 154 3.16 12.15 -5.01
CA GLN A 154 3.78 13.26 -4.30
C GLN A 154 3.28 13.44 -2.87
N ILE A 155 2.13 12.85 -2.52
CA ILE A 155 1.48 13.08 -1.21
C ILE A 155 1.32 11.80 -0.38
N ARG A 156 1.34 10.61 -1.00
CA ARG A 156 1.00 9.33 -0.34
C ARG A 156 1.78 9.08 0.95
N ASN A 157 3.07 9.39 0.95
CA ASN A 157 3.99 9.18 2.06
C ASN A 157 4.24 10.43 2.91
N GLU A 158 3.58 11.55 2.59
CA GLU A 158 3.72 12.79 3.33
C GLU A 158 2.86 12.76 4.59
N HIS A 159 3.39 13.35 5.67
CA HIS A 159 2.61 13.54 6.89
C HIS A 159 1.38 14.38 6.60
N PHE A 160 0.20 13.96 7.07
CA PHE A 160 -1.08 14.52 6.65
C PHE A 160 -1.21 16.04 6.83
N SER A 161 -0.54 16.60 7.85
CA SER A 161 -0.56 18.04 8.11
C SER A 161 0.03 18.90 6.98
N SER A 162 0.94 18.37 6.14
CA SER A 162 1.54 19.11 5.02
C SER A 162 0.72 18.98 3.73
N VAL A 163 -0.10 17.94 3.62
CA VAL A 163 -0.76 17.53 2.37
C VAL A 163 -1.76 18.57 1.89
N PHE A 164 -2.62 19.11 2.76
CA PHE A 164 -3.65 20.07 2.33
C PHE A 164 -3.04 21.34 1.72
N GLY A 165 -1.96 21.86 2.31
CA GLY A 165 -1.23 23.02 1.79
C GLY A 165 -0.64 22.74 0.41
N PHE A 166 -0.05 21.57 0.22
CA PHE A 166 0.49 21.11 -1.05
C PHE A 166 -0.60 21.02 -2.13
N LEU A 167 -1.71 20.34 -1.84
CA LEU A 167 -2.83 20.17 -2.78
C LEU A 167 -3.43 21.53 -3.19
N SER A 168 -3.58 22.44 -2.22
CA SER A 168 -4.09 23.80 -2.47
C SER A 168 -3.18 24.58 -3.42
N GLN A 169 -1.85 24.50 -3.22
CA GLN A 169 -0.89 25.15 -4.12
C GLN A 169 -0.91 24.52 -5.51
N LYS A 170 -0.96 23.18 -5.60
CA LYS A 170 -1.02 22.45 -6.86
C LYS A 170 -2.29 22.81 -7.65
N SER A 171 -3.42 22.98 -6.97
CA SER A 171 -4.70 23.41 -7.56
C SER A 171 -4.60 24.78 -8.21
N ARG A 172 -4.04 25.78 -7.50
CA ARG A 172 -3.81 27.12 -8.07
C ARG A 172 -2.91 27.08 -9.31
N ASN A 173 -1.83 26.30 -9.25
CA ASN A 173 -0.90 26.16 -10.37
C ASN A 173 -1.58 25.52 -11.60
N LEU A 174 -2.38 24.48 -11.38
CA LEU A 174 -3.07 23.77 -12.45
C LEU A 174 -4.17 24.63 -13.08
N GLN A 175 -4.90 25.39 -12.26
CA GLN A 175 -5.88 26.36 -12.73
C GLN A 175 -5.23 27.44 -13.60
N ALA A 176 -4.06 27.95 -13.20
CA ALA A 176 -3.31 28.90 -14.01
C ALA A 176 -2.88 28.31 -15.38
N GLN A 177 -2.49 27.03 -15.43
CA GLN A 177 -2.19 26.35 -16.69
C GLN A 177 -3.42 26.22 -17.59
N TYR A 178 -4.59 25.94 -17.00
CA TYR A 178 -5.85 25.93 -17.72
C TYR A 178 -6.20 27.29 -18.32
N ASP A 179 -6.02 28.37 -17.57
CA ASP A 179 -6.41 29.71 -18.03
C ASP A 179 -5.50 30.27 -19.13
N ARG A 180 -4.26 29.74 -19.28
CA ARG A 180 -3.36 30.10 -20.39
C ARG A 180 -3.98 29.83 -21.77
N ARG A 181 -4.93 28.91 -21.88
CA ARG A 181 -5.67 28.64 -23.13
C ARG A 181 -6.35 29.88 -23.71
N ARG A 182 -6.72 30.85 -22.86
CA ARG A 182 -7.47 32.05 -23.27
C ARG A 182 -6.65 33.03 -24.11
N GLY A 183 -5.32 32.89 -24.14
CA GLY A 183 -4.40 33.77 -24.88
C GLY A 183 -3.66 33.09 -26.02
N MET A 184 -4.03 31.87 -26.40
CA MET A 184 -3.33 31.10 -27.44
C MET A 184 -3.82 31.44 -28.85
N ASP A 185 -2.90 31.47 -29.81
CA ASP A 185 -3.26 31.49 -31.23
C ASP A 185 -3.83 30.14 -31.71
N ILE A 186 -4.35 30.08 -32.94
CA ILE A 186 -5.00 28.88 -33.49
C ILE A 186 -4.04 27.67 -33.55
N LYS A 187 -2.76 27.89 -33.86
CA LYS A 187 -1.75 26.83 -33.98
C LYS A 187 -1.37 26.30 -32.59
N GLN A 188 -1.17 27.20 -31.63
CA GLN A 188 -0.90 26.90 -30.22
C GLN A 188 -2.09 26.18 -29.58
N MET A 189 -3.33 26.61 -29.85
CA MET A 189 -4.55 25.96 -29.37
C MET A 189 -4.65 24.53 -29.90
N LYS A 190 -4.37 24.30 -31.19
CA LYS A 190 -4.36 22.95 -31.77
C LYS A 190 -3.33 22.05 -31.08
N ASN A 191 -2.13 22.55 -30.83
CA ASN A 191 -1.09 21.82 -30.11
C ASN A 191 -1.52 21.51 -28.67
N PHE A 192 -2.03 22.50 -27.94
CA PHE A 192 -2.50 22.34 -26.56
C PHE A 192 -3.62 21.29 -26.44
N VAL A 193 -4.63 21.35 -27.31
CA VAL A 193 -5.75 20.39 -27.31
C VAL A 193 -5.26 18.98 -27.64
N SER A 194 -4.32 18.85 -28.58
CA SER A 194 -3.84 17.52 -29.02
C SER A 194 -2.84 16.89 -28.07
N GLN A 195 -2.00 17.67 -27.39
CA GLN A 195 -0.86 17.15 -26.62
C GLN A 195 -1.03 17.27 -25.09
N GLU A 196 -1.70 18.31 -24.59
CA GLU A 196 -1.65 18.66 -23.16
C GLU A 196 -3.02 18.51 -22.46
N LEU A 197 -4.11 18.89 -23.12
CA LEU A 197 -5.43 19.01 -22.49
C LEU A 197 -5.93 17.72 -21.83
N LYS A 198 -5.68 16.56 -22.44
CA LYS A 198 -6.12 15.27 -21.90
C LYS A 198 -5.44 14.98 -20.55
N GLY A 199 -4.12 15.14 -20.48
CA GLY A 199 -3.35 14.95 -19.26
C GLY A 199 -3.75 15.96 -18.18
N LEU A 200 -3.91 17.22 -18.56
CA LEU A 200 -4.33 18.28 -17.65
C LEU A 200 -5.74 18.05 -17.07
N LYS A 201 -6.66 17.48 -17.85
CA LYS A 201 -8.02 17.09 -17.38
C LYS A 201 -7.97 15.94 -16.39
N GLN A 202 -7.15 14.94 -16.68
CA GLN A 202 -6.97 13.80 -15.77
C GLN A 202 -6.36 14.24 -14.45
N GLU A 203 -5.28 15.02 -14.48
CA GLU A 203 -4.62 15.53 -13.28
C GLU A 203 -5.54 16.42 -12.45
N HIS A 204 -6.34 17.29 -13.09
CA HIS A 204 -7.33 18.12 -12.38
C HIS A 204 -8.41 17.28 -11.69
N ARG A 205 -8.90 16.22 -12.35
CA ARG A 205 -9.89 15.32 -11.77
C ARG A 205 -9.33 14.62 -10.54
N LEU A 206 -8.14 14.02 -10.64
CA LEU A 206 -7.50 13.29 -9.54
C LEU A 206 -7.16 14.23 -8.39
N LEU A 207 -6.62 15.42 -8.68
CA LEU A 207 -6.38 16.46 -7.69
C LEU A 207 -7.66 16.85 -6.92
N SER A 208 -8.78 17.01 -7.62
CA SER A 208 -10.06 17.35 -6.99
C SER A 208 -10.54 16.24 -6.05
N LEU A 209 -10.35 14.96 -6.44
CA LEU A 209 -10.68 13.81 -5.58
C LEU A 209 -9.78 13.77 -4.34
N HIS A 210 -8.47 14.02 -4.47
CA HIS A 210 -7.58 14.07 -3.32
C HIS A 210 -7.88 15.21 -2.36
N ILE A 211 -8.29 16.38 -2.87
CA ILE A 211 -8.77 17.50 -2.04
C ILE A 211 -10.03 17.09 -1.28
N GLY A 212 -11.04 16.54 -1.96
CA GLY A 212 -12.27 16.07 -1.31
C GLY A 212 -12.02 14.99 -0.25
N ALA A 213 -11.09 14.05 -0.54
CA ALA A 213 -10.67 13.02 0.42
C ALA A 213 -9.99 13.66 1.64
N CYS A 214 -9.09 14.60 1.43
CA CYS A 214 -8.41 15.33 2.51
C CYS A 214 -9.42 16.09 3.40
N GLU A 215 -10.37 16.81 2.80
CA GLU A 215 -11.42 17.51 3.54
C GLU A 215 -12.32 16.55 4.33
N SER A 216 -12.69 15.41 3.75
CA SER A 216 -13.51 14.39 4.41
C SER A 216 -12.75 13.73 5.58
N ILE A 217 -11.46 13.41 5.40
CA ILE A 217 -10.59 12.92 6.48
C ILE A 217 -10.50 13.97 7.60
N MET A 218 -10.24 15.24 7.27
CA MET A 218 -10.18 16.32 8.25
C MET A 218 -11.49 16.42 9.04
N LYS A 219 -12.66 16.37 8.40
CA LYS A 219 -13.97 16.39 9.07
C LYS A 219 -14.18 15.20 10.01
N LYS A 220 -13.73 14.00 9.63
CA LYS A 220 -13.88 12.78 10.44
C LYS A 220 -12.89 12.72 11.61
N LYS A 221 -11.67 13.22 11.42
CA LYS A 221 -10.53 13.10 12.34
C LYS A 221 -10.23 14.39 13.13
N THR A 222 -11.08 15.41 13.06
CA THR A 222 -10.98 16.66 13.87
C THR A 222 -11.59 16.54 15.27
N LYS A 223 -12.16 15.39 15.64
CA LYS A 223 -12.68 15.19 17.00
C LYS A 223 -11.53 15.18 18.01
N GLN A 224 -11.77 15.81 19.15
CA GLN A 224 -10.87 15.84 20.31
C GLN A 224 -10.34 14.43 20.63
N ASP A 225 -11.20 13.42 20.49
CA ASP A 225 -10.90 11.99 20.65
C ASP A 225 -9.70 11.52 19.81
N PHE A 226 -9.55 11.97 18.55
CA PHE A 226 -8.44 11.54 17.69
C PHE A 226 -7.10 12.09 18.20
N GLN A 227 -7.07 13.37 18.61
CA GLN A 227 -5.86 13.97 19.16
C GLN A 227 -5.47 13.36 20.50
N GLU A 228 -6.44 13.01 21.33
CA GLU A 228 -6.21 12.31 22.60
C GLU A 228 -5.69 10.89 22.35
N MET A 229 -6.26 10.17 21.38
CA MET A 229 -5.81 8.83 20.98
C MET A 229 -4.36 8.84 20.47
N ILE A 230 -4.00 9.76 19.57
CA ILE A 230 -2.60 9.88 19.08
C ILE A 230 -1.63 10.18 20.23
N LYS A 231 -2.02 11.03 21.19
CA LYS A 231 -1.19 11.31 22.36
C LYS A 231 -0.99 10.04 23.21
N ALA A 232 -2.06 9.28 23.45
CA ALA A 232 -1.98 8.03 24.18
C ALA A 232 -1.06 7.02 23.46
N GLU A 233 -1.27 6.79 22.16
CA GLU A 233 -0.43 5.91 21.34
C GLU A 233 1.05 6.33 21.40
N HIS A 234 1.33 7.64 21.25
CA HIS A 234 2.70 8.16 21.32
C HIS A 234 3.33 7.96 22.70
N CYS A 235 2.58 8.20 23.77
CA CYS A 235 3.06 7.96 25.14
C CYS A 235 3.44 6.49 25.35
N GLU A 236 2.58 5.55 24.96
CA GLU A 236 2.86 4.12 25.11
C GLU A 236 4.06 3.67 24.25
N CYS A 237 4.21 4.22 23.04
CA CYS A 237 5.29 3.82 22.14
C CYS A 237 6.65 4.43 22.50
N CYS A 238 6.69 5.71 22.92
CA CYS A 238 7.94 6.43 23.19
C CYS A 238 8.37 6.36 24.66
N HIS A 239 7.41 6.12 25.55
CA HIS A 239 7.65 5.87 26.95
C HIS A 239 6.94 4.57 27.33
N PRO A 240 7.39 3.41 26.79
CA PRO A 240 6.90 2.11 27.26
C PRO A 240 7.21 2.09 28.74
N SER A 241 6.18 2.32 29.55
CA SER A 241 6.40 2.72 30.92
C SER A 241 7.12 1.61 31.66
N GLN A 242 7.96 2.02 32.60
CA GLN A 242 8.60 1.20 33.63
C GLN A 242 7.59 0.49 34.55
N THR A 243 6.37 0.20 34.07
CA THR A 243 5.20 -0.33 34.77
C THR A 243 5.11 -1.85 34.72
N SER A 244 6.18 -2.55 34.32
CA SER A 244 6.28 -4.01 34.36
C SER A 244 7.49 -4.51 35.15
N LEU A 245 7.87 -3.82 36.24
CA LEU A 245 8.51 -4.56 37.33
C LEU A 245 7.41 -5.35 38.04
N PRO A 246 7.46 -6.70 38.07
CA PRO A 246 6.49 -7.47 38.82
C PRO A 246 6.60 -7.03 40.29
N HIS A 247 5.51 -6.54 40.85
CA HIS A 247 5.40 -6.47 42.31
C HIS A 247 5.64 -7.89 42.83
N PRO A 248 6.56 -8.10 43.79
CA PRO A 248 6.70 -9.39 44.42
C PRO A 248 5.36 -9.74 45.08
N LEU A 249 4.80 -10.88 44.68
CA LEU A 249 3.67 -11.49 45.36
C LEU A 249 4.14 -11.80 46.78
N LEU A 250 3.59 -11.08 47.76
CA LEU A 250 3.43 -11.58 49.12
C LEU A 250 2.21 -12.50 49.14
#